data_AF-A0A9Q9MV61-F1
#
_entry.id   AF-A0A9Q9MV61-F1
#
_cell.length_a   1.000
_cell.length_b   1.000
_cell.length_c   1.000
_cell.angle_alpha   90.00
_cell.angle_beta   90.00
_cell.angle_gamma   90.00
#
_symmetry.space_group_name_H-M   'P 1'
#
loop_
_entity.id
_entity.type
_entity.pdbx_description
1 polymer ?
#
loop_
_entity_poly.entity_id
_entity_poly.type
_entity_poly.pdbx_seq_one_letter_code
_entity_poly.pdbx_strand_id
1 'polypeptide(L)' 'MSEKEIIEAIRILGRYVVDSLPGGNFVLTPLEDGEIIITKESHKQCKSFFRKKKS' A
#
# COMPACT_ATOMS: atom_id res chain seq x y z
N MET A 1 -24.64 8.65 12.19
CA MET A 1 -23.47 8.50 11.31
C MET A 1 -23.17 7.02 11.23
N SER A 2 -23.29 6.43 10.05
CA SER A 2 -22.98 5.03 9.78
C SER A 2 -21.47 4.83 9.64
N GLU A 3 -21.01 3.59 9.81
CA GLU A 3 -19.61 3.22 9.60
C GLU A 3 -19.11 3.62 8.19
N LYS A 4 -19.96 3.48 7.17
CA LYS A 4 -19.64 3.91 5.79
C LYS A 4 -19.40 5.41 5.68
N GLU A 5 -20.25 6.22 6.31
CA GLU A 5 -20.10 7.69 6.30
C GLU A 5 -18.83 8.13 7.02
N ILE A 6 -18.46 7.46 8.11
CA ILE A 6 -17.20 7.72 8.83
C ILE A 6 -16.01 7.38 7.95
N ILE A 7 -16.01 6.20 7.31
CA ILE A 7 -14.93 5.75 6.43
C ILE A 7 -14.75 6.71 5.26
N GLU A 8 -15.84 7.16 4.63
CA GLU A 8 -15.75 8.15 3.55
C GLU A 8 -15.21 9.50 4.03
N ALA A 9 -15.64 9.97 5.21
CA ALA A 9 -15.19 11.24 5.75
C ALA A 9 -13.70 11.26 6.12
N ILE A 10 -13.12 10.13 6.50
CA ILE A 10 -11.69 10.00 6.84
C ILE A 10 -10.83 9.48 5.69
N ARG A 11 -11.42 9.22 4.52
CA ARG A 11 -10.71 8.65 3.37
C ARG A 11 -9.75 9.67 2.78
N ILE A 12 -8.46 9.34 2.79
CA ILE A 12 -7.46 10.10 2.04
C ILE A 12 -7.58 9.72 0.56
N LEU A 13 -7.78 10.72 -0.30
CA LEU A 13 -7.80 10.54 -1.75
C LEU A 13 -6.36 10.39 -2.27
N GLY A 14 -6.17 9.51 -3.26
CA GLY A 14 -4.87 9.27 -3.89
C GLY A 14 -4.19 7.99 -3.41
N ARG A 15 -2.92 7.82 -3.82
CA ARG A 15 -2.09 6.68 -3.45
C ARG A 15 -1.32 7.00 -2.18
N TYR A 16 -1.22 6.05 -1.26
CA TYR A 16 -0.47 6.20 -0.01
C TYR A 16 0.05 4.85 0.48
N VAL A 17 1.11 4.87 1.29
CA VAL A 17 1.60 3.74 2.08
C VAL A 17 1.04 3.84 3.49
N VAL A 18 0.70 2.70 4.07
CA VAL A 18 0.34 2.59 5.49
C VAL A 18 1.44 1.83 6.21
N ASP A 19 2.06 2.47 7.19
CA ASP A 19 3.02 1.84 8.10
C ASP A 19 2.39 1.67 9.48
N SER A 20 2.51 0.47 10.06
CA SER A 20 2.13 0.22 11.44
C SER A 20 3.32 0.45 12.36
N LEU A 21 3.13 1.32 13.35
CA LEU A 21 4.09 1.61 14.40
C LEU A 21 3.71 0.87 15.71
N PRO A 22 4.67 0.64 16.62
CA PRO A 22 4.37 0.10 17.94
C PRO A 22 3.30 0.92 18.67
N GLY A 23 2.45 0.23 19.44
CA GLY A 23 1.37 0.87 20.21
C GLY A 23 0.07 1.10 19.43
N GLY A 24 -0.08 0.49 18.25
CA GLY A 24 -1.32 0.57 17.46
C GLY A 24 -1.46 1.88 16.68
N ASN A 25 -0.36 2.61 16.50
CA ASN A 25 -0.33 3.82 15.69
C ASN A 25 -0.13 3.45 14.22
N PHE A 26 -0.81 4.17 13.33
CA PHE A 26 -0.67 4.01 11.88
C PHE A 26 -0.27 5.33 11.25
N VAL A 27 0.72 5.29 10.35
CA VAL A 27 1.18 6.46 9.59
C VAL A 27 0.80 6.27 8.14
N LEU A 28 0.20 7.31 7.57
CA LEU A 28 -0.21 7.39 6.18
C LEU A 28 0.76 8.32 5.45
N THR A 29 1.54 7.76 4.54
CA THR A 29 2.48 8.53 3.73
C THR A 29 1.93 8.66 2.31
N PRO A 30 1.53 9.87 1.86
CA PRO A 30 1.05 10.06 0.49
C PRO A 30 2.17 9.79 -0.51
N LEU A 31 1.79 9.31 -1.69
CA LEU A 31 2.70 9.03 -2.79
C LEU A 31 2.42 9.98 -3.94
N GLU A 32 3.47 10.51 -4.52
CA GLU A 32 3.39 11.32 -5.73
C GLU A 32 3.04 10.46 -6.96
N ASP A 33 2.56 11.10 -8.01
CA ASP A 33 2.32 10.43 -9.28
C ASP A 33 3.63 9.91 -9.87
N GLY A 34 3.63 8.64 -10.27
CA GLY A 34 4.83 7.96 -10.76
C GLY A 34 5.73 7.36 -9.68
N GLU A 35 5.52 7.64 -8.39
CA GLU A 35 6.24 6.92 -7.33
C GLU A 35 5.91 5.43 -7.37
N ILE A 36 6.97 4.61 -7.26
CA ILE A 36 6.93 3.15 -7.24
C ILE A 36 7.40 2.68 -5.88
N ILE A 37 6.54 1.98 -5.15
CA ILE A 37 6.91 1.36 -3.88
C ILE A 37 7.51 -0.02 -4.14
N ILE A 38 8.75 -0.22 -3.70
CA ILE A 38 9.38 -1.53 -3.70
C ILE A 38 9.22 -2.15 -2.31
N THR A 39 8.17 -2.94 -2.12
CA THR A 39 8.01 -3.78 -0.93
C THR A 39 8.62 -5.16 -1.14
N LYS A 40 8.90 -5.88 -0.06
CA LYS A 40 9.32 -7.29 -0.17
C LYS A 40 8.27 -8.13 -0.91
N GLU A 41 6.99 -7.81 -0.71
CA GLU A 41 5.86 -8.45 -1.38
C GLU A 41 5.87 -8.17 -2.88
N SER A 42 5.99 -6.89 -3.29
CA SER A 42 6.06 -6.52 -4.70
C SER A 42 7.28 -7.12 -5.38
N HIS A 43 8.41 -7.17 -4.68
CA HIS A 43 9.62 -7.84 -5.18
C HIS A 43 9.43 -9.36 -5.37
N LYS A 44 8.75 -10.06 -4.45
CA LYS A 44 8.41 -11.48 -4.62
C LYS A 44 7.50 -11.70 -5.83
N GLN A 45 6.47 -10.86 -5.99
CA GLN A 45 5.55 -10.92 -7.13
C GLN A 45 6.28 -10.68 -8.45
N CYS A 46 7.14 -9.67 -8.52
CA CYS A 46 7.98 -9.42 -9.69
C CYS A 46 8.87 -10.61 -10.01
N LYS A 47 9.55 -11.21 -9.02
CA LYS A 47 10.36 -12.42 -9.25
C LYS A 47 9.53 -13.59 -9.78
N SER A 48 8.32 -13.78 -9.26
CA SER A 48 7.42 -14.83 -9.72
C SER A 48 7.01 -14.62 -11.18
N PHE A 49 6.60 -13.40 -11.51
CA PHE A 49 6.13 -13.01 -12.85
C PHE A 49 7.24 -13.13 -13.91
N PHE A 50 8.43 -12.61 -13.61
CA PHE A 50 9.57 -12.64 -14.54
C PHE A 50 10.40 -13.92 -14.41
N ARG A 51 9.97 -14.91 -13.63
CA ARG A 51 10.66 -16.20 -13.55
C ARG A 51 10.55 -16.88 -14.91
N LYS A 52 11.65 -16.99 -15.65
CA LYS A 52 11.70 -17.88 -16.81
C LYS A 52 11.24 -19.28 -16.38
N LYS A 53 10.23 -19.84 -17.05
CA LYS A 53 9.95 -21.27 -16.91
C LYS A 53 11.23 -21.99 -17.32
N LYS A 54 11.76 -22.84 -16.42
CA LYS A 54 12.84 -23.75 -16.80
C LYS A 54 12.30 -24.61 -17.94
N SER A 55 12.92 -24.47 -19.11
CA SER A 55 12.75 -25.40 -20.22
C SER A 55 13.29 -26.77 -19.85
#